data_AF-A0A7D9E7U8-F1
#
_entry.id   AF-A0A7D9E7U8-F1
#
_cell.length_a   1.000
_cell.length_b   1.000
_cell.length_c   1.000
_cell.angle_alpha   90.00
_cell.angle_beta   90.00
_cell.angle_gamma   90.00
#
_symmetry.space_group_name_H-M   'P 1'
#
loop_
_entity.id
_entity.type
_entity.pdbx_description
1 polymer ?
#
loop_
_entity_poly.entity_id
_entity_poly.type
_entity_poly.pdbx_seq_one_letter_code
_entity_poly.pdbx_strand_id
1 'polypeptide(L)'
;MQMIYVVFAIIASALFHKSQCYPSGAPTSQCESMTPSHGAVAQAGASPYKVKVNRPYYMPGENIRVSIESSDDNIKGYLIQARQIGGNSALGMFAATPVNVKHLNCGNNKVKIKLYSQLK
;
A
#
# COMPACT_ATOMS: atom_id res chain seq x y z
N MET A 1 -15.40 -23.25 -45.46
CA MET A 1 -16.19 -22.44 -44.51
C MET A 1 -15.79 -22.68 -43.05
N GLN A 2 -16.04 -23.85 -42.44
CA GLN A 2 -15.84 -24.06 -40.99
C GLN A 2 -14.45 -23.70 -40.46
N MET A 3 -13.36 -24.10 -41.15
CA MET A 3 -11.99 -23.80 -40.70
C MET A 3 -11.64 -22.32 -40.63
N ILE A 4 -12.25 -21.46 -41.45
CA ILE A 4 -11.90 -20.02 -41.45
C ILE A 4 -12.39 -19.35 -40.16
N TYR A 5 -13.55 -19.75 -39.65
CA TYR A 5 -14.08 -19.28 -38.37
C TYR A 5 -13.22 -19.73 -37.18
N VAL A 6 -12.64 -20.94 -37.23
CA VAL A 6 -11.71 -21.43 -36.20
C VAL A 6 -10.43 -20.60 -36.16
N VAL A 7 -9.85 -20.28 -37.32
CA VAL A 7 -8.66 -19.42 -37.41
C VAL A 7 -8.96 -18.00 -36.89
N PHE A 8 -10.09 -17.41 -37.30
CA PHE A 8 -10.51 -16.10 -36.77
C PHE A 8 -10.75 -16.11 -35.25
N ALA A 9 -11.33 -17.18 -34.69
CA ALA A 9 -11.55 -17.31 -33.25
C ALA A 9 -10.25 -17.41 -32.44
N ILE A 10 -9.22 -18.10 -32.97
CA ILE A 10 -7.89 -18.21 -32.34
C ILE A 10 -7.14 -16.87 -32.39
N ILE A 11 -7.20 -16.15 -33.52
CA ILE A 11 -6.59 -14.82 -33.64
C ILE A 11 -7.29 -13.83 -32.69
N ALA A 12 -8.62 -13.87 -32.61
CA ALA A 12 -9.38 -13.04 -31.69
C ALA A 12 -9.03 -13.32 -30.22
N SER A 13 -8.88 -14.59 -29.82
CA SER A 13 -8.54 -14.95 -28.43
C SER A 13 -7.14 -14.52 -28.02
N ALA A 14 -6.15 -14.57 -28.92
CA ALA A 14 -4.78 -14.10 -28.68
C ALA A 14 -4.68 -12.57 -28.43
N LEU A 15 -5.63 -11.79 -28.96
CA LEU A 15 -5.70 -10.34 -28.74
C LEU A 15 -6.24 -9.98 -27.34
N PHE A 16 -6.92 -10.89 -26.64
CA PHE A 16 -7.33 -10.72 -25.23
C PHE A 16 -6.18 -11.02 -24.26
N HIS A 17 -5.06 -10.30 -24.41
CA HIS A 17 -4.06 -10.23 -23.35
C HIS A 17 -4.72 -9.63 -22.09
N LYS A 18 -4.95 -10.47 -21.09
CA LYS A 18 -5.45 -10.05 -19.78
C LYS A 18 -4.45 -9.09 -19.14
N SER A 19 -4.74 -7.79 -19.18
CA SER A 19 -4.03 -6.81 -18.37
C SER A 19 -4.20 -7.18 -16.90
N GLN A 20 -3.13 -7.65 -16.26
CA GLN A 20 -3.14 -7.94 -14.83
C GLN A 20 -3.05 -6.61 -14.07
N CYS A 21 -4.18 -5.93 -13.93
CA CYS A 21 -4.37 -4.88 -12.93
C CYS A 21 -4.30 -5.55 -11.56
N TYR A 22 -3.09 -5.74 -11.02
CA TYR A 22 -2.87 -6.46 -9.78
C TYR A 22 -3.56 -5.76 -8.59
N PRO A 23 -4.61 -6.35 -7.99
CA PRO A 23 -5.24 -5.81 -6.78
C PRO A 23 -4.46 -6.22 -5.52
N SER A 24 -3.19 -6.62 -5.67
CA SER A 24 -2.40 -7.29 -4.63
C SER A 24 -1.88 -6.37 -3.53
N GLY A 25 -1.99 -5.06 -3.72
CA GLY A 25 -1.32 -4.03 -2.93
C GLY A 25 0.17 -3.87 -3.29
N ALA A 26 0.89 -3.05 -2.52
CA ALA A 26 2.32 -2.83 -2.70
C ALA A 26 3.13 -4.13 -2.53
N PRO A 27 4.12 -4.42 -3.40
CA PRO A 27 5.01 -5.57 -3.25
C PRO A 27 6.11 -5.29 -2.22
N THR A 28 6.70 -6.34 -1.66
CA THR A 28 7.73 -6.26 -0.61
C THR A 28 9.01 -5.53 -1.07
N SER A 29 9.25 -5.46 -2.37
CA SER A 29 10.35 -4.66 -2.95
C SER A 29 10.21 -3.16 -2.73
N GLN A 30 9.02 -2.63 -2.38
CA GLN A 30 8.83 -1.21 -2.05
C GLN A 30 8.97 -0.90 -0.55
N CYS A 31 9.37 -1.86 0.29
CA CYS A 31 9.55 -1.66 1.72
C CYS A 31 10.62 -0.60 2.07
N GLU A 32 11.68 -0.47 1.27
CA GLU A 32 12.76 0.50 1.53
C GLU A 32 12.53 1.83 0.80
N SER A 33 12.05 1.80 -0.45
CA SER A 33 11.76 3.00 -1.23
C SER A 33 10.53 3.76 -0.72
N MET A 34 9.51 3.04 -0.24
CA MET A 34 8.14 3.55 -0.01
C MET A 34 7.52 4.23 -1.25
N THR A 35 8.05 3.96 -2.45
CA THR A 35 7.69 4.64 -3.70
C THR A 35 6.74 3.78 -4.54
N PRO A 36 5.56 4.29 -4.94
CA PRO A 36 4.67 3.57 -5.84
C PRO A 36 5.21 3.59 -7.28
N SER A 37 5.26 2.42 -7.93
CA SER A 37 5.66 2.30 -9.34
C SER A 37 4.44 2.26 -10.27
N HIS A 38 3.70 3.38 -10.32
CA HIS A 38 2.47 3.53 -11.13
C HIS A 38 2.57 4.62 -12.20
N GLY A 39 3.77 5.04 -12.58
CA GLY A 39 4.03 5.97 -13.68
C GLY A 39 3.65 7.44 -13.44
N ALA A 40 2.95 7.74 -12.34
CA ALA A 40 2.67 9.11 -11.92
C ALA A 40 3.93 9.82 -11.39
N VAL A 41 4.05 11.12 -11.66
CA VAL A 41 5.11 11.98 -11.10
C VAL A 41 4.82 12.24 -9.62
N ALA A 42 5.86 12.26 -8.79
CA ALA A 42 5.73 12.60 -7.37
C ALA A 42 5.20 14.03 -7.18
N GLN A 43 4.34 14.23 -6.18
CA GLN A 43 3.80 15.54 -5.86
C GLN A 43 4.91 16.47 -5.32
N ALA A 44 5.01 17.67 -5.89
CA ALA A 44 5.98 18.70 -5.47
C ALA A 44 5.40 19.75 -4.49
N GLY A 45 4.07 19.87 -4.40
CA GLY A 45 3.38 20.78 -3.48
C GLY A 45 3.09 20.17 -2.11
N ALA A 46 2.46 20.94 -1.22
CA ALA A 46 2.04 20.46 0.10
C ALA A 46 1.07 19.26 0.00
N SER A 47 1.40 18.16 0.70
CA SER A 47 0.58 16.94 0.72
C SER A 47 -0.87 17.23 1.18
N PRO A 48 -1.91 16.76 0.45
CA PRO A 48 -3.30 16.84 0.90
C PRO A 48 -3.58 15.87 2.07
N TYR A 49 -2.66 14.91 2.31
CA TYR A 49 -2.74 13.93 3.38
C TYR A 49 -1.81 14.28 4.54
N LYS A 50 -2.25 14.05 5.77
CA LYS A 50 -1.49 14.26 7.01
C LYS A 50 -1.45 12.98 7.84
N VAL A 51 -0.25 12.50 8.16
CA VAL A 51 -0.06 11.44 9.16
C VAL A 51 0.02 12.09 10.53
N LYS A 52 -0.86 11.73 11.45
CA LYS A 52 -0.81 12.15 12.86
C LYS A 52 -0.56 10.97 13.78
N VAL A 53 0.09 11.28 14.90
CA VAL A 53 0.25 10.39 16.06
C VAL A 53 -0.46 11.02 17.25
N ASN A 54 -1.03 10.20 18.14
CA ASN A 54 -1.69 10.70 19.35
C ASN A 54 -0.73 11.20 20.44
N ARG A 55 0.58 10.91 20.33
CA ARG A 55 1.62 11.33 21.27
C ARG A 55 2.95 11.54 20.54
N PRO A 56 3.80 12.50 20.96
CA PRO A 56 5.12 12.74 20.36
C PRO A 56 6.22 11.78 20.85
N TYR A 57 5.98 11.03 21.94
CA TYR A 57 6.94 10.10 22.54
C TYR A 57 6.30 8.74 22.81
N TYR A 58 7.13 7.71 22.95
CA TYR A 58 6.74 6.34 23.29
C TYR A 58 7.76 5.69 24.22
N MET A 59 7.31 4.80 25.09
CA MET A 59 8.16 3.83 25.77
C MET A 59 8.14 2.47 25.05
N PRO A 60 9.18 1.63 25.16
CA PRO A 60 9.18 0.29 24.58
C PRO A 60 7.96 -0.53 25.00
N GLY A 61 7.22 -1.08 24.03
CA GLY A 61 5.99 -1.84 24.27
C GLY A 61 4.70 -1.02 24.33
N GLU A 62 4.75 0.32 24.26
CA GLU A 62 3.55 1.14 24.16
C GLU A 62 2.91 1.14 22.77
N ASN A 63 1.58 1.25 22.75
CA ASN A 63 0.81 1.42 21.53
C ASN A 63 0.56 2.91 21.23
N ILE A 64 1.17 3.40 20.15
CA ILE A 64 0.88 4.72 19.56
C ILE A 64 -0.31 4.56 18.60
N ARG A 65 -1.30 5.45 18.66
CA ARG A 65 -2.35 5.54 17.63
C ARG A 65 -1.83 6.42 16.50
N VAL A 66 -1.86 5.88 15.28
CA VAL A 66 -1.55 6.59 14.04
C VAL A 66 -2.86 6.78 13.25
N SER A 67 -3.06 7.97 12.69
CA SER A 67 -4.17 8.27 11.79
C SER A 67 -3.67 8.96 10.52
N ILE A 68 -4.32 8.68 9.40
CA ILE A 68 -4.14 9.41 8.14
C ILE A 68 -5.38 10.27 7.97
N GLU A 69 -5.20 11.57 7.88
CA GLU A 69 -6.23 12.55 7.57
C GLU A 69 -6.06 13.04 6.14
N SER A 70 -7.15 13.43 5.49
CA SER A 70 -7.18 13.98 4.14
C SER A 70 -8.05 15.24 4.11
N SER A 71 -7.74 16.19 3.23
CA SER A 71 -8.67 17.25 2.84
C SER A 71 -9.65 16.83 1.74
N ASP A 72 -9.36 15.73 1.03
CA ASP A 72 -10.21 15.12 -0.01
C ASP A 72 -10.72 13.74 0.43
N ASP A 73 -12.01 13.45 0.24
CA ASP A 73 -12.67 12.26 0.79
C ASP A 73 -12.20 10.89 0.22
N ASN A 74 -11.24 10.86 -0.72
CA ASN A 74 -10.95 9.68 -1.54
C ASN A 74 -9.47 9.23 -1.51
N ILE A 75 -9.03 8.60 -0.42
CA ILE A 75 -7.78 7.83 -0.39
C ILE A 75 -8.02 6.46 -1.05
N LYS A 76 -7.51 6.27 -2.28
CA LYS A 76 -7.62 4.98 -3.01
C LYS A 76 -6.73 3.86 -2.45
N GLY A 77 -5.71 4.21 -1.66
CA GLY A 77 -4.78 3.28 -1.03
C GLY A 77 -3.58 4.00 -0.43
N TYR A 78 -2.88 3.34 0.48
CA TYR A 78 -1.69 3.89 1.15
C TYR A 78 -0.70 2.79 1.50
N LEU A 79 0.57 3.16 1.65
CA LEU A 79 1.63 2.36 2.25
C LEU A 79 2.20 3.16 3.42
N ILE A 80 2.23 2.57 4.62
CA ILE A 80 2.71 3.23 5.83
C ILE A 80 3.72 2.35 6.57
N GLN A 81 4.77 2.97 7.09
CA GLN A 81 5.88 2.30 7.75
C GLN A 81 6.46 3.23 8.84
N ALA A 82 6.83 2.68 9.99
CA ALA A 82 7.60 3.38 11.01
C ALA A 82 9.09 3.08 10.80
N ARG A 83 9.94 4.08 10.99
CA ARG A 83 11.39 4.02 10.73
C ARG A 83 12.17 4.64 11.88
N GLN A 84 13.44 4.29 11.99
CA GLN A 84 14.39 5.05 12.80
C GLN A 84 14.67 6.40 12.15
N ILE A 85 14.92 7.44 12.95
CA ILE A 85 15.47 8.70 12.43
C ILE A 85 16.82 8.39 11.75
N GLY A 86 16.96 8.79 10.48
CA GLY A 86 18.15 8.52 9.68
C GLY A 86 18.26 7.10 9.09
N GLY A 87 17.24 6.23 9.24
CA GLY A 87 17.26 4.86 8.72
C GLY A 87 16.09 4.54 7.79
N ASN A 88 16.30 3.61 6.84
CA ASN A 88 15.26 3.10 5.94
C ASN A 88 14.59 1.81 6.42
N SER A 89 15.14 1.17 7.46
CA SER A 89 14.63 -0.08 8.02
C SER A 89 13.27 0.12 8.72
N ALA A 90 12.32 -0.74 8.41
CA ALA A 90 11.05 -0.82 9.12
C ALA A 90 11.27 -1.12 10.60
N LEU A 91 10.65 -0.37 11.50
CA LEU A 91 10.68 -0.57 12.95
C LEU A 91 9.29 -0.84 13.52
N GLY A 92 9.29 -1.54 14.66
CA GLY A 92 8.09 -1.79 15.43
C GLY A 92 7.04 -2.55 14.63
N MET A 93 5.78 -2.24 14.90
CA MET A 93 4.67 -3.10 14.50
C MET A 93 3.38 -2.29 14.41
N PHE A 94 2.96 -1.94 13.19
CA PHE A 94 1.59 -1.47 12.98
C PHE A 94 0.61 -2.52 13.40
N ALA A 95 -0.63 -2.09 13.63
CA ALA A 95 -1.53 -2.98 14.29
C ALA A 95 -3.00 -3.10 13.77
N ALA A 96 -3.61 -2.32 12.88
CA ALA A 96 -4.85 -2.83 12.20
C ALA A 96 -4.69 -3.16 10.72
N THR A 97 -5.35 -4.26 10.36
CA THR A 97 -6.33 -4.24 9.26
C THR A 97 -7.64 -3.59 9.73
N PRO A 98 -7.91 -2.31 9.45
CA PRO A 98 -9.27 -1.91 9.07
C PRO A 98 -9.76 -2.76 7.90
N VAL A 99 -11.06 -2.68 7.61
CA VAL A 99 -11.58 -3.22 6.35
C VAL A 99 -10.78 -2.60 5.19
N ASN A 100 -10.38 -3.42 4.21
CA ASN A 100 -9.59 -3.05 3.03
C ASN A 100 -8.10 -2.69 3.26
N VAL A 101 -7.50 -3.07 4.40
CA VAL A 101 -6.06 -2.86 4.67
C VAL A 101 -5.34 -4.20 4.76
N LYS A 102 -4.08 -4.24 4.30
CA LYS A 102 -3.25 -5.46 4.24
C LYS A 102 -1.84 -5.18 4.75
N HIS A 103 -1.24 -6.17 5.43
CA HIS A 103 0.12 -6.06 5.94
C HIS A 103 1.14 -6.38 4.85
N LEU A 104 2.23 -5.61 4.84
CA LEU A 104 3.41 -5.89 4.01
C LEU A 104 4.54 -6.41 4.90
N ASN A 105 5.10 -7.58 4.54
CA ASN A 105 6.19 -8.17 5.31
C ASN A 105 7.54 -7.62 4.85
N CYS A 106 8.08 -6.64 5.58
CA CYS A 106 9.33 -5.96 5.26
C CYS A 106 10.56 -6.60 5.95
N GLY A 107 10.68 -7.92 5.91
CA GLY A 107 11.84 -8.68 6.39
C GLY A 107 11.74 -9.17 7.85
N ASN A 108 12.88 -9.31 8.52
CA ASN A 108 12.96 -9.90 9.87
C ASN A 108 12.19 -9.10 10.94
N ASN A 109 11.97 -7.80 10.70
CA ASN A 109 11.04 -6.98 11.47
C ASN A 109 9.60 -7.30 11.04
N LYS A 110 9.13 -8.46 11.51
CA LYS A 110 7.76 -8.96 11.28
C LYS A 110 6.75 -7.92 11.75
N VAL A 111 6.10 -7.24 10.81
CA VAL A 111 4.97 -6.36 11.11
C VAL A 111 3.74 -7.25 11.39
N LYS A 112 3.49 -7.64 12.66
CA LYS A 112 2.38 -8.53 13.11
C LYS A 112 1.27 -7.75 13.85
N ILE A 113 0.04 -7.69 13.33
CA ILE A 113 -0.74 -6.45 13.46
C ILE A 113 -2.04 -6.65 14.31
N LYS A 114 -2.23 -5.97 15.49
CA LYS A 114 -3.54 -5.80 16.26
C LYS A 114 -3.87 -4.40 16.97
N LEU A 115 -4.48 -3.38 16.32
CA LEU A 115 -4.78 -1.96 16.73
C LEU A 115 -5.69 -1.20 15.73
N TYR A 116 -6.98 -1.08 16.00
CA TYR A 116 -7.98 -0.28 15.25
C TYR A 116 -7.48 1.01 14.55
N SER A 117 -7.73 1.11 13.24
CA SER A 117 -7.88 2.40 12.55
C SER A 117 -9.35 2.56 12.15
N GLN A 118 -9.91 3.72 12.49
CA GLN A 118 -11.22 4.16 12.02
C GLN A 118 -10.96 5.19 10.93
N LEU A 119 -11.28 4.83 9.69
CA LEU A 119 -11.58 5.84 8.68
C LEU A 119 -12.90 6.48 9.12
N LYS A 120 -12.92 7.80 9.19
CA LYS A 120 -14.16 8.58 9.25
C LYS A 120 -14.48 9.05 7.83
#